data_AF-A0A0L0UUQ3-F1
#
_entry.id   AF-A0A0L0UUQ3-F1
#
_cell.length_a   1.000
_cell.length_b   1.000
_cell.length_c   1.000
_cell.angle_alpha   90.00
_cell.angle_beta   90.00
_cell.angle_gamma   90.00
#
_symmetry.space_group_name_H-M   'P 1'
#
loop_
_entity.id
_entity.type
_entity.pdbx_description
1 polymer ?
#
loop_
_entity_poly.entity_id
_entity_poly.type
_entity_poly.pdbx_seq_one_letter_code
_entity_poly.pdbx_strand_id
1 'polypeptide(L)'
;MPFLYNFSEKIAPKPSDWDDRICITGYWFRDKQEKVDQKEIKGKICPDLQLFIQKARDKGKKIIYIGFGSMSHPHVTRSSPYLEQSSWKVPFLILLQTTTLTLASCLCS
;
A
#
# COMPACT_ATOMS: atom_id res chain seq x y z
N MET A 1 -4.82 35.44 6.99
CA MET A 1 -5.36 34.22 6.34
C MET A 1 -4.80 33.01 7.09
N PRO A 2 -5.62 32.02 7.49
CA PRO A 2 -5.14 30.82 8.18
C PRO A 2 -4.50 29.81 7.20
N PHE A 3 -3.49 29.07 7.68
CA PHE A 3 -2.83 28.00 6.93
C PHE A 3 -3.23 26.64 7.52
N LEU A 4 -3.61 25.70 6.64
CA LEU A 4 -4.12 24.39 7.05
C LEU A 4 -3.15 23.29 6.62
N TYR A 5 -2.76 22.45 7.58
CA TYR A 5 -2.00 21.24 7.34
C TYR A 5 -2.89 19.99 7.46
N ASN A 6 -2.69 19.04 6.55
CA ASN A 6 -3.51 17.84 6.36
C ASN A 6 -2.88 16.56 6.93
N PHE A 7 -1.96 16.69 7.89
CA PHE A 7 -1.43 15.55 8.64
C PHE A 7 -2.08 15.46 10.02
N SER A 8 -1.99 14.29 10.63
CA SER A 8 -2.46 14.06 11.99
C SER A 8 -1.49 14.67 13.00
N GLU A 9 -2.02 15.38 14.00
CA GLU A 9 -1.24 15.90 15.12
C GLU A 9 -0.55 14.80 15.92
N LYS A 10 -1.11 13.58 15.92
CA LYS A 10 -0.46 12.42 16.57
C LYS A 10 0.85 12.00 15.89
N ILE A 11 1.02 12.33 14.61
CA ILE A 11 2.21 11.98 13.83
C ILE A 11 3.17 13.16 13.77
N ALA A 12 2.64 14.37 13.63
CA ALA A 12 3.39 15.60 13.62
C ALA A 12 2.66 16.63 14.51
N PRO A 13 3.02 16.73 15.80
CA PRO A 13 2.41 17.70 16.70
C PRO A 13 2.80 19.12 16.30
N LYS A 14 1.94 20.10 16.60
CA LYS A 14 2.24 21.51 16.33
C LYS A 14 3.44 21.96 17.16
N PRO A 15 4.55 22.39 16.53
CA PRO A 15 5.66 23.01 17.23
C PRO A 15 5.25 24.32 17.92
N SER A 16 5.88 24.64 19.05
CA SER A 16 5.58 25.84 19.84
C SER A 16 5.93 27.16 19.14
N ASP A 17 6.81 27.10 18.14
CA ASP A 17 7.28 28.22 17.34
C ASP A 17 6.37 28.54 16.14
N TRP A 18 5.27 27.81 15.96
CA TRP A 18 4.31 28.06 14.88
C TRP A 18 3.28 29.13 15.26
N ASP A 19 3.00 30.04 14.31
CA ASP A 19 1.96 31.07 14.44
C ASP A 19 0.58 30.43 14.74
N ASP A 20 -0.24 31.13 15.52
CA ASP A 20 -1.60 30.71 15.90
C ASP A 20 -2.53 30.52 14.71
N ARG A 21 -2.23 31.15 13.56
CA ARG A 21 -2.98 31.02 12.31
C ARG A 21 -2.73 29.70 11.59
N ILE A 22 -1.79 28.90 12.06
CA ILE A 22 -1.49 27.58 11.52
C ILE A 22 -2.31 26.53 12.28
N CYS A 23 -3.18 25.82 11.55
CA CYS A 23 -4.02 24.76 12.10
C CYS A 23 -3.66 23.40 11.47
N ILE A 24 -3.45 22.40 12.32
CA ILE A 24 -3.34 21.00 11.91
C ILE A 24 -4.76 20.41 11.95
N THR A 25 -5.24 19.92 10.81
CA THR A 25 -6.65 19.50 10.65
C THR A 25 -6.83 17.99 10.59
N GLY A 26 -5.75 17.22 10.63
CA GLY A 26 -5.81 15.78 10.40
C GLY A 26 -5.81 15.41 8.92
N TYR A 27 -5.80 14.10 8.64
CA TYR A 27 -5.86 13.58 7.28
C TYR A 27 -7.21 13.83 6.64
N TRP A 28 -7.17 14.32 5.41
CA TRP A 28 -8.37 14.53 4.60
C TRP A 28 -8.69 13.24 3.86
N PHE A 29 -9.54 12.42 4.47
CA PHE A 29 -10.10 11.25 3.82
C PHE A 29 -11.18 11.70 2.84
N ARG A 30 -11.25 11.03 1.69
CA ARG A 30 -12.35 11.22 0.75
C ARG A 30 -13.54 10.39 1.27
N ASP A 31 -14.72 10.98 1.40
CA ASP A 31 -15.98 10.36 1.89
C ASP A 31 -16.44 9.08 1.15
N LYS A 32 -15.70 8.65 0.13
CA LYS A 32 -15.96 7.43 -0.63
C LYS A 32 -15.70 6.14 0.14
N GLN A 33 -15.31 6.16 1.42
CA GLN A 33 -15.17 4.91 2.18
C GLN A 33 -16.48 4.48 2.87
N GLU A 34 -17.38 5.41 3.20
CA GLU A 34 -18.64 5.07 3.89
C GLU A 34 -19.76 4.58 2.95
N LYS A 35 -19.77 5.04 1.69
CA LYS A 35 -20.87 4.76 0.73
C LYS A 35 -20.51 3.81 -0.40
N VAL A 36 -19.38 3.11 -0.33
CA VAL A 36 -19.09 2.11 -1.35
C VAL A 36 -19.64 0.78 -0.89
N ASP A 37 -20.64 0.30 -1.62
CA ASP A 37 -21.20 -1.02 -1.45
C ASP A 37 -20.06 -2.04 -1.43
N GLN A 38 -19.89 -2.73 -0.29
CA GLN A 38 -18.83 -3.73 -0.13
C GLN A 38 -18.89 -4.82 -1.22
N LYS A 39 -20.07 -5.03 -1.81
CA LYS A 39 -20.29 -5.92 -2.95
C LYS A 39 -19.59 -5.41 -4.21
N GLU A 40 -19.60 -4.12 -4.50
CA GLU A 40 -18.89 -3.53 -5.64
C GLU A 40 -17.37 -3.61 -5.47
N ILE A 41 -16.86 -3.39 -4.26
CA ILE A 41 -15.43 -3.56 -3.97
C ILE A 41 -15.02 -5.02 -4.15
N LYS A 42 -15.79 -5.97 -3.59
CA LYS A 42 -15.51 -7.41 -3.75
C LYS A 42 -15.53 -7.85 -5.21
N GLY A 43 -16.43 -7.29 -6.02
CA GLY A 43 -16.48 -7.56 -7.47
C GLY A 43 -15.27 -7.03 -8.24
N LYS A 44 -14.60 -5.98 -7.74
CA LYS A 44 -13.42 -5.36 -8.38
C LYS A 44 -12.08 -5.95 -7.93
N ILE A 45 -12.06 -6.75 -6.86
CA ILE A 45 -10.83 -7.39 -6.36
C ILE A 45 -10.54 -8.64 -7.18
N CYS A 46 -9.32 -8.75 -7.72
CA CYS A 46 -8.85 -9.92 -8.46
C CYS A 46 -9.07 -11.23 -7.66
N PRO A 47 -9.65 -12.29 -8.27
CA PRO A 47 -9.92 -13.56 -7.60
C PRO A 47 -8.69 -14.18 -6.93
N ASP A 48 -7.51 -14.07 -7.55
CA ASP A 48 -6.26 -14.64 -7.03
C ASP A 48 -5.85 -14.00 -5.70
N LEU A 49 -6.07 -12.69 -5.55
CA LEU A 49 -5.81 -11.98 -4.31
C LEU A 49 -6.77 -12.43 -3.20
N GLN A 50 -8.04 -12.67 -3.54
CA GLN A 50 -9.01 -13.19 -2.58
C GLN A 50 -8.62 -14.59 -2.10
N LEU A 51 -8.24 -15.47 -3.03
CA LEU A 51 -7.77 -16.82 -2.71
C LEU A 51 -6.49 -16.81 -1.87
N PHE A 52 -5.55 -15.91 -2.17
CA PHE A 52 -4.34 -15.74 -1.37
C PHE A 52 -4.66 -15.33 0.07
N ILE A 53 -5.51 -14.32 0.24
CA ILE A 53 -5.93 -13.83 1.56
C ILE A 53 -6.64 -14.95 2.34
N GLN A 54 -7.53 -15.70 1.68
CA GLN A 54 -8.24 -16.82 2.31
C GLN A 54 -7.27 -17.92 2.75
N LYS A 55 -6.38 -18.38 1.86
CA LYS A 55 -5.35 -19.38 2.18
C LYS A 55 -4.44 -18.95 3.34
N ALA A 56 -4.08 -17.67 3.42
CA ALA A 56 -3.27 -17.16 4.52
C ALA A 56 -4.02 -17.20 5.85
N ARG A 57 -5.31 -16.83 5.85
CA ARG A 57 -6.18 -16.91 7.04
C ARG A 57 -6.39 -18.34 7.50
N ASP A 58 -6.67 -19.26 6.59
CA ASP A 58 -6.86 -20.69 6.91
C ASP A 58 -5.60 -21.30 7.53
N LYS A 59 -4.42 -20.84 7.11
CA LYS A 59 -3.12 -21.25 7.65
C LYS A 59 -2.71 -20.47 8.92
N GLY A 60 -3.56 -19.58 9.44
CA GLY A 60 -3.25 -18.75 10.61
C GLY A 60 -2.07 -17.79 10.42
N LYS A 61 -1.72 -17.45 9.17
CA LYS A 61 -0.58 -16.57 8.86
C LYS A 61 -1.00 -15.10 8.85
N LYS A 62 -0.13 -14.22 9.35
CA LYS A 62 -0.31 -12.76 9.27
C LYS A 62 -0.07 -12.29 7.83
N ILE A 63 -0.90 -11.36 7.38
CA ILE A 63 -0.83 -10.75 6.04
C ILE A 63 -0.25 -9.35 6.19
N ILE A 64 0.73 -9.00 5.37
CA ILE A 64 1.36 -7.68 5.36
C ILE A 64 1.24 -7.09 3.95
N TYR A 65 0.82 -5.84 3.87
CA TYR A 65 0.80 -5.06 2.64
C TYR A 65 2.11 -4.28 2.49
N ILE A 66 2.78 -4.43 1.34
CA ILE A 66 3.99 -3.68 0.98
C ILE A 66 3.72 -2.96 -0.34
N GLY A 67 3.67 -1.63 -0.31
CA GLY A 67 3.47 -0.79 -1.48
C GLY A 67 4.34 0.45 -1.40
N PHE A 68 5.26 0.62 -2.35
CA PHE A 68 6.16 1.77 -2.42
C PHE A 68 5.64 2.91 -3.31
N GLY A 69 4.43 2.76 -3.86
CA GLY A 69 3.90 3.65 -4.88
C GLY A 69 4.62 3.49 -6.23
N SER A 70 4.27 4.35 -7.19
CA SER A 70 4.87 4.34 -8.52
C SER A 70 6.25 5.01 -8.48
N MET A 71 7.29 4.21 -8.30
CA MET A 71 8.68 4.67 -8.29
C MET A 71 9.31 4.45 -9.67
N SER A 72 9.70 5.53 -10.36
CA SER A 72 10.53 5.44 -11.57
C SER A 72 11.99 5.26 -11.17
N HIS A 73 12.37 4.06 -10.75
CA HIS A 73 13.77 3.74 -10.51
C HIS A 73 14.44 3.31 -11.82
N PRO A 74 15.55 3.96 -12.26
CA PRO A 74 16.24 3.56 -13.49
C PRO A 74 16.87 2.17 -13.42
N HIS A 75 16.91 1.53 -12.25
CA HIS A 75 17.39 0.15 -12.06
C HIS A 75 16.51 -0.64 -11.07
N VAL A 76 15.31 -1.03 -11.50
CA VAL A 76 14.41 -1.94 -10.74
C VAL A 76 15.06 -3.32 -10.51
N THR A 77 15.97 -3.75 -11.38
CA THR A 77 16.61 -5.08 -11.32
C THR A 77 17.50 -5.29 -10.08
N ARG A 78 17.96 -4.22 -9.41
CA ARG A 78 18.94 -4.34 -8.31
C ARG A 78 18.31 -4.46 -6.92
N SER A 79 17.07 -4.03 -6.72
CA SER A 79 16.38 -4.07 -5.41
C SER A 79 15.59 -5.36 -5.16
N SER A 80 15.20 -6.09 -6.23
CA SER A 80 14.44 -7.34 -6.14
C SER A 80 15.10 -8.40 -5.22
N PRO A 81 16.41 -8.67 -5.32
CA PRO A 81 17.05 -9.70 -4.49
C PRO A 81 17.02 -9.38 -2.99
N TYR A 82 17.07 -8.09 -2.61
CA TYR A 82 17.06 -7.68 -1.21
C TYR A 82 15.69 -7.87 -0.56
N LEU A 83 14.60 -7.62 -1.30
CA LEU A 83 13.24 -7.86 -0.82
C LEU A 83 12.97 -9.37 -0.69
N GLU A 84 13.46 -10.16 -1.63
CA GLU A 84 13.33 -11.62 -1.61
C GLU A 84 14.14 -12.25 -0.47
N GLN A 85 15.37 -11.81 -0.26
CA GLN A 85 16.23 -12.30 0.84
C GLN A 85 15.69 -11.91 2.22
N SER A 86 15.04 -10.74 2.33
CA SER A 86 14.36 -10.31 3.56
C SER A 86 13.07 -11.10 3.80
N SER A 87 12.36 -11.48 2.73
CA SER A 87 11.14 -12.29 2.78
C SER A 87 11.38 -13.66 3.41
N TRP A 88 12.50 -14.33 3.11
CA TRP A 88 12.81 -15.65 3.68
C TRP A 88 13.07 -15.64 5.20
N LYS A 89 13.55 -14.50 5.73
CA LYS A 89 13.85 -14.37 7.16
C LYS A 89 12.62 -14.05 8.02
N VAL A 90 11.49 -13.77 7.39
CA VAL A 90 10.24 -13.45 8.09
C VAL A 90 9.17 -14.50 7.74
N PRO A 91 8.45 -15.08 8.71
CA PRO A 91 7.46 -16.13 8.44
C PRO A 91 6.16 -15.59 7.81
N PHE A 92 6.22 -14.50 7.02
CA PHE A 92 5.07 -13.77 6.50
C PHE A 92 4.89 -13.97 4.99
N LEU A 93 3.62 -13.99 4.57
CA LEU A 93 3.24 -14.09 3.16
C LEU A 93 3.22 -12.66 2.60
N ILE A 94 4.15 -12.34 1.70
CA ILE A 94 4.29 -11.00 1.12
C ILE A 94 3.41 -10.87 -0.13
N LEU A 95 2.55 -9.86 -0.16
CA LEU A 95 1.89 -9.39 -1.38
C LEU A 95 2.78 -8.33 -2.05
N LEU A 96 3.58 -8.77 -3.03
CA LEU A 96 4.27 -7.86 -3.94
C LEU A 96 3.36 -7.60 -5.14
N GLN A 97 2.85 -6.38 -5.28
CA GLN A 97 2.32 -5.94 -6.57
C GLN A 97 3.50 -5.59 -7.48
N THR A 98 4.11 -6.59 -8.11
CA THR A 98 5.00 -6.37 -9.25
C THR A 98 4.14 -6.17 -10.49
N THR A 99 3.63 -4.96 -10.69
CA THR A 99 3.11 -4.53 -12.00
C THR A 99 4.30 -4.23 -12.92
N THR A 100 4.97 -5.26 -13.43
CA THR A 100 5.74 -5.23 -14.68
C THR A 100 6.17 -6.65 -15.08
N LEU A 101 5.88 -7.01 -16.34
CA LEU A 101 6.42 -8.14 -17.12
C LEU A 101 5.78 -9.53 -16.95
N THR A 102 4.53 -9.66 -17.42
CA THR A 102 4.04 -10.88 -18.10
C THR A 102 3.75 -10.56 -19.57
N LEU A 103 4.79 -10.14 -20.29
CA LEU A 103 4.77 -9.86 -21.74
C LEU A 103 6.11 -10.32 -22.33
N ALA A 104 6.44 -11.60 -22.14
CA ALA A 104 7.62 -12.24 -22.75
C ALA A 104 7.50 -13.76 -22.88
N SER A 105 6.30 -14.30 -23.08
CA SER A 105 6.10 -15.74 -23.37
C SER A 105 5.20 -16.03 -24.58
N CYS A 106 4.90 -15.03 -25.41
CA CYS A 106 4.26 -15.22 -26.72
C CYS A 106 5.07 -14.46 -27.77
N LEU A 107 6.21 -15.03 -28.19
CA LEU A 107 6.87 -14.79 -29.49
C LEU A 107 7.99 -15.85 -29.62
N CYS A 108 7.57 -17.11 -29.57
CA CYS A 108 8.27 -18.23 -30.20
C CYS A 108 7.20 -19.02 -30.92
N SER A 109 6.94 -18.63 -32.16
CA SER A 109 6.50 -19.51 -33.24
C SER A 109 6.85 -18.87 -34.57
#